data_AF-A0A934HKT0-F1
#
_entry.id   AF-A0A934HKT0-F1
#
_cell.length_a   1.000
_cell.length_b   1.000
_cell.length_c   1.000
_cell.angle_alpha   90.00
_cell.angle_beta   90.00
_cell.angle_gamma   90.00
#
_symmetry.space_group_name_H-M   'P 1'
#
loop_
_entity.id
_entity.type
_entity.pdbx_description
1 polymer ?
#
loop_
_entity_poly.entity_id
_entity_poly.type
_entity_poly.pdbx_seq_one_letter_code
_entity_poly.pdbx_strand_id
1 'polypeptide(L)'
;MDYAVKLNGKAAFFIEVKPAGVKLHEKHIEQAGNYAANAGVSWVALTNGTCWQLYHLNFDDGIQSDLIMSADLLSADMKDACDKLSHLHKKSFLKGELEDYYARVKALSPKSIVQAIFQENTLRMIRGHLKRTSGITIEEDALVTGIKEIMSPETWKTIGDVKVKRKRKSSRPREGAVVTTPEKSPFIQEPEGSPTSKS
;
A
#
# COMPACT_ATOMS: atom_id res chain seq x y z
N MET A 1 -5.69 24.59 -8.62
CA MET A 1 -6.87 23.80 -9.02
C MET A 1 -7.76 24.63 -9.88
N ASP A 2 -7.88 24.22 -11.13
CA ASP A 2 -8.73 24.90 -12.10
C ASP A 2 -10.14 24.33 -12.12
N TYR A 3 -10.27 23.01 -11.94
CA TYR A 3 -11.57 22.35 -11.92
C TYR A 3 -11.69 21.32 -10.81
N ALA A 4 -12.92 21.17 -10.32
CA ALA A 4 -13.32 20.12 -9.40
C ALA A 4 -14.49 19.33 -9.99
N VAL A 5 -14.32 18.02 -10.13
CA VAL A 5 -15.42 17.14 -10.54
C VAL A 5 -16.14 16.68 -9.29
N LYS A 6 -17.42 17.04 -9.19
CA LYS A 6 -18.27 16.70 -8.05
C LYS A 6 -19.22 15.56 -8.40
N LEU A 7 -19.31 14.58 -7.50
CA LEU A 7 -20.30 13.51 -7.52
C LEU A 7 -21.15 13.63 -6.26
N ASN A 8 -22.47 13.76 -6.44
CA ASN A 8 -23.43 13.94 -5.35
C ASN A 8 -23.03 15.08 -4.39
N GLY A 9 -22.55 16.20 -4.94
CA GLY A 9 -22.13 17.38 -4.17
C GLY A 9 -20.74 17.30 -3.53
N LYS A 10 -20.09 16.12 -3.52
CA LYS A 10 -18.74 15.93 -2.99
C LYS A 10 -17.70 15.92 -4.11
N ALA A 11 -16.54 16.52 -3.88
CA ALA A 11 -15.44 16.45 -4.83
C ALA A 11 -14.93 15.00 -4.94
N ALA A 12 -14.92 14.47 -6.16
CA ALA A 12 -14.43 13.12 -6.46
C ALA A 12 -12.97 13.16 -6.92
N PHE A 13 -12.61 14.14 -7.75
CA PHE A 13 -11.23 14.41 -8.14
C PHE A 13 -11.07 15.87 -8.58
N PHE A 14 -9.83 16.36 -8.53
CA PHE A 14 -9.46 17.67 -9.04
C PHE A 14 -8.72 17.58 -10.36
N ILE A 15 -8.82 18.63 -11.17
CA ILE A 15 -8.09 18.77 -12.42
C ILE A 15 -7.26 20.06 -12.34
N GLU A 16 -5.96 19.89 -12.54
CA GLU A 16 -5.00 20.96 -12.70
C GLU A 16 -4.59 21.01 -14.18
N VAL A 17 -4.76 22.18 -14.80
CA VAL A 17 -4.48 22.41 -16.21
C VAL A 17 -3.25 23.29 -16.35
N LYS A 18 -2.32 22.87 -17.22
CA LYS A 18 -1.14 23.64 -17.60
C LYS A 18 -1.29 24.15 -19.04
N PRO A 19 -0.59 25.25 -19.39
CA PRO A 19 -0.61 25.75 -20.76
C PRO A 19 -0.17 24.68 -21.77
N ALA A 20 -0.76 24.73 -22.97
CA ALA A 20 -0.35 23.86 -24.07
C ALA A 20 1.14 24.02 -24.38
N GLY A 21 1.82 22.91 -24.68
CA GLY A 21 3.27 22.89 -24.94
C GLY A 21 4.16 22.85 -23.69
N VAL A 22 3.61 23.06 -22.48
CA VAL A 22 4.36 22.85 -21.24
C VAL A 22 4.41 21.37 -20.90
N LYS A 23 5.61 20.83 -20.68
CA LYS A 23 5.78 19.46 -20.21
C LYS A 23 5.28 19.32 -18.77
N LEU A 24 4.58 18.23 -18.49
CA LEU A 24 4.10 17.92 -17.14
C LEU A 24 5.26 17.40 -16.29
N HIS A 25 5.41 17.94 -15.08
CA HIS A 25 6.51 17.66 -14.16
C HIS A 25 6.01 17.42 -12.74
N GLU A 26 6.83 16.74 -11.94
CA GLU A 26 6.53 16.36 -10.55
C GLU A 26 6.14 17.55 -9.66
N LYS A 27 6.80 18.70 -9.81
CA LYS A 27 6.45 19.93 -9.09
C LYS A 27 5.00 20.37 -9.30
N HIS A 28 4.42 20.12 -10.48
CA HIS A 28 3.03 20.46 -10.74
C HIS A 28 2.09 19.57 -9.94
N ILE A 29 2.41 18.28 -9.80
CA ILE A 29 1.60 17.36 -8.99
C ILE A 29 1.82 17.58 -7.50
N GLU A 30 3.01 17.99 -7.02
CA GLU A 30 3.21 18.34 -5.60
C GLU A 30 2.27 19.47 -5.16
N GLN A 31 2.22 20.57 -5.94
CA GLN A 31 1.33 21.69 -5.65
C GLN A 31 -0.14 21.28 -5.68
N ALA A 32 -0.54 20.51 -6.70
CA ALA A 32 -1.90 20.04 -6.84
C ALA A 32 -2.28 19.05 -5.72
N GLY A 33 -1.40 18.10 -5.43
CA GLY A 33 -1.56 17.09 -4.40
C GLY A 33 -1.76 17.70 -3.02
N ASN A 34 -1.01 18.74 -2.66
CA ASN A 34 -1.18 19.43 -1.39
C ASN A 34 -2.58 20.04 -1.22
N TYR A 35 -3.11 20.68 -2.26
CA TYR A 35 -4.48 21.22 -2.21
C TYR A 35 -5.52 20.10 -2.12
N ALA A 36 -5.37 19.05 -2.92
CA ALA A 36 -6.27 17.90 -2.93
C ALA A 36 -6.32 17.17 -1.58
N ALA A 37 -5.16 16.94 -0.97
CA ALA A 37 -5.03 16.36 0.36
C ALA A 37 -5.76 17.20 1.42
N ASN A 38 -5.56 18.52 1.42
CA ASN A 38 -6.26 19.43 2.35
C ASN A 38 -7.78 19.42 2.18
N ALA A 39 -8.27 19.09 0.98
CA ALA A 39 -9.70 18.92 0.69
C ALA A 39 -10.22 17.49 0.95
N GLY A 40 -9.37 16.56 1.37
CA GLY A 40 -9.72 15.15 1.57
C GLY A 40 -10.01 14.39 0.26
N VAL A 41 -9.42 14.82 -0.86
CA VAL A 41 -9.62 14.23 -2.19
C VAL A 41 -8.36 13.48 -2.60
N SER A 42 -8.48 12.17 -2.83
CA SER A 42 -7.34 11.31 -3.17
C SER A 42 -6.95 11.32 -4.65
N TRP A 43 -7.77 11.92 -5.53
CA TRP A 43 -7.56 11.84 -6.97
C TRP A 43 -7.26 13.20 -7.60
N VAL A 44 -6.19 13.27 -8.38
CA VAL A 44 -5.79 14.46 -9.13
C VAL A 44 -5.46 14.10 -10.56
N ALA A 45 -6.09 14.78 -11.51
CA ALA A 45 -5.70 14.77 -12.91
C ALA A 45 -4.85 16.01 -13.21
N LEU A 46 -3.71 15.80 -13.87
CA LEU A 46 -2.84 16.87 -14.38
C LEU A 46 -2.82 16.79 -15.90
N THR A 47 -3.08 17.90 -16.59
CA THR A 47 -3.12 17.92 -18.06
C THR A 47 -2.59 19.22 -18.64
N ASN A 48 -2.05 19.17 -19.86
CA ASN A 48 -1.74 20.33 -20.69
C ASN A 48 -2.57 20.36 -21.98
N GLY A 49 -3.68 19.59 -22.01
CA GLY A 49 -4.52 19.38 -23.19
C GLY A 49 -4.08 18.19 -24.05
N THR A 50 -2.78 17.98 -24.28
CA THR A 50 -2.26 16.86 -25.08
C THR A 50 -2.02 15.61 -24.24
N CYS A 51 -1.40 15.78 -23.08
CA CYS A 51 -1.12 14.71 -22.13
C CYS A 51 -2.06 14.80 -20.93
N TRP A 52 -2.53 13.65 -20.48
CA TRP A 52 -3.37 13.49 -19.30
C TRP A 52 -2.68 12.51 -18.36
N GLN A 53 -2.40 12.95 -17.14
CA GLN A 53 -1.84 12.14 -16.08
C GLN A 53 -2.83 12.05 -14.93
N LEU A 54 -3.10 10.85 -14.45
CA LEU A 54 -3.94 10.62 -13.29
C LEU A 54 -3.09 10.14 -12.12
N TYR A 55 -3.24 10.80 -10.98
CA TYR A 55 -2.52 10.50 -9.75
C TYR A 55 -3.48 10.11 -8.64
N HIS A 56 -3.06 9.14 -7.83
CA HIS A 56 -3.68 8.80 -6.56
C HIS A 56 -2.79 9.26 -5.41
N LEU A 57 -3.37 9.93 -4.42
CA LEU A 57 -2.67 10.43 -3.23
C LEU A 57 -2.74 9.41 -2.10
N ASN A 58 -1.60 9.11 -1.50
CA ASN A 58 -1.50 8.38 -0.24
C ASN A 58 -1.12 9.34 0.88
N PHE A 59 -1.64 9.06 2.08
CA PHE A 59 -1.48 9.92 3.26
C PHE A 59 -0.77 9.21 4.43
N ASP A 60 -0.28 7.98 4.21
CA ASP A 60 0.29 7.13 5.28
C ASP A 60 1.60 7.69 5.85
N ASP A 61 2.43 8.33 5.01
CA ASP A 61 3.73 8.90 5.39
C ASP A 61 3.96 10.23 4.64
N GLY A 62 3.11 11.22 4.97
CA GLY A 62 2.99 12.46 4.22
C GLY A 62 2.17 12.32 2.94
N ILE A 63 2.14 13.39 2.13
CA ILE A 63 1.39 13.40 0.87
C ILE A 63 2.29 12.84 -0.22
N GLN A 64 2.02 11.61 -0.63
CA GLN A 64 2.71 10.95 -1.75
C GLN A 64 1.75 10.81 -2.92
N SER A 65 2.22 11.05 -4.14
CA SER A 65 1.42 10.92 -5.36
C SER A 65 1.92 9.76 -6.22
N ASP A 66 1.07 8.75 -6.41
CA ASP A 66 1.33 7.65 -7.34
C ASP A 66 0.80 8.05 -8.73
N LEU A 67 1.65 8.07 -9.75
CA LEU A 67 1.19 8.18 -11.14
C LEU A 67 0.53 6.86 -11.55
N ILE A 68 -0.79 6.87 -11.75
CA ILE A 68 -1.58 5.67 -12.02
C ILE A 68 -1.68 5.40 -13.52
N MET A 69 -1.84 6.45 -14.31
CA MET A 69 -1.82 6.35 -15.77
C MET A 69 -1.39 7.66 -16.41
N SER A 70 -0.82 7.55 -17.61
CA SER A 70 -0.52 8.66 -18.50
C SER A 70 -1.04 8.32 -19.90
N ALA A 71 -1.86 9.21 -20.46
CA ALA A 71 -2.40 9.13 -21.81
C ALA A 71 -1.93 10.33 -22.62
N ASP A 72 -1.26 10.08 -23.74
CA ASP A 72 -0.88 11.10 -24.72
C ASP A 72 -1.81 10.99 -25.91
N LEU A 73 -2.64 12.02 -26.09
CA LEU A 73 -3.65 12.09 -27.15
C LEU A 73 -3.03 12.26 -28.54
N LEU A 74 -1.76 12.65 -28.62
CA LEU A 74 -1.01 12.76 -29.87
C LEU A 74 -0.13 11.53 -30.14
N SER A 75 -0.21 10.50 -29.28
CA SER A 75 0.52 9.25 -29.49
C SER A 75 -0.06 8.46 -30.67
N ALA A 76 0.76 7.57 -31.24
CA ALA A 76 0.34 6.70 -32.32
C ALA A 76 -0.72 5.67 -31.89
N ASP A 77 -0.85 5.38 -30.58
CA ASP A 77 -1.82 4.44 -30.03
C ASP A 77 -3.00 5.17 -29.39
N MET A 78 -3.87 5.70 -30.24
CA MET A 78 -5.09 6.38 -29.82
C MET A 78 -6.00 5.46 -28.99
N LYS A 79 -5.99 4.15 -29.24
CA LYS A 79 -6.83 3.20 -28.53
C LYS A 79 -6.41 3.10 -27.06
N ASP A 80 -5.12 2.97 -26.79
CA ASP A 80 -4.59 2.99 -25.41
C ASP A 80 -4.94 4.30 -24.70
N ALA A 81 -4.80 5.44 -25.37
CA ALA A 81 -5.19 6.73 -24.80
C ALA A 81 -6.69 6.80 -24.46
N CYS A 82 -7.57 6.32 -25.35
CA CYS A 82 -9.00 6.23 -25.11
C CYS A 82 -9.34 5.28 -23.95
N ASP A 83 -8.73 4.09 -23.91
CA ASP A 83 -8.95 3.09 -22.87
C ASP A 83 -8.58 3.66 -21.49
N LYS A 84 -7.42 4.32 -21.38
CA LYS A 84 -6.99 5.02 -20.17
C LYS A 84 -7.97 6.12 -19.78
N LEU A 85 -8.31 7.02 -20.69
CA LEU A 85 -9.21 8.15 -20.39
C LEU A 85 -10.64 7.72 -20.07
N SER A 86 -11.09 6.54 -20.52
CA SER A 86 -12.39 5.97 -20.18
C SER A 86 -12.56 5.77 -18.65
N HIS A 87 -11.46 5.59 -17.91
CA HIS A 87 -11.49 5.50 -16.45
C HIS A 87 -11.88 6.83 -15.78
N LEU A 88 -11.73 7.97 -16.46
CA LEU A 88 -12.15 9.28 -15.94
C LEU A 88 -13.64 9.54 -16.13
N HIS A 89 -14.37 8.66 -16.81
CA HIS A 89 -15.78 8.82 -17.06
C HIS A 89 -16.60 8.73 -15.75
N LYS A 90 -17.67 9.54 -15.65
CA LYS A 90 -18.54 9.62 -14.46
C LYS A 90 -19.01 8.25 -13.96
N LYS A 91 -19.38 7.34 -14.86
CA LYS A 91 -19.85 5.99 -14.49
C LYS A 91 -18.75 5.17 -13.81
N SER A 92 -17.51 5.32 -14.25
CA SER A 92 -16.35 4.60 -13.72
C SER A 92 -16.08 5.02 -12.26
N PHE A 93 -16.17 6.31 -11.97
CA PHE A 93 -16.11 6.81 -10.59
C PHE A 93 -17.26 6.31 -9.72
N LEU A 94 -18.51 6.39 -10.20
CA LEU A 94 -19.68 6.00 -9.42
C LEU A 94 -19.70 4.51 -9.06
N LYS A 95 -19.06 3.67 -9.88
CA LYS A 95 -18.93 2.24 -9.64
C LYS A 95 -17.68 1.85 -8.84
N GLY A 96 -16.80 2.80 -8.51
CA GLY A 96 -15.53 2.51 -7.84
C GLY A 96 -14.47 1.87 -8.74
N GLU A 97 -14.68 1.84 -10.06
CA GLU A 97 -13.76 1.16 -11.01
C GLU A 97 -12.35 1.75 -11.00
N LEU A 98 -12.23 3.03 -10.61
CA LEU A 98 -10.95 3.71 -10.51
C LEU A 98 -10.15 3.27 -9.28
N GLU A 99 -10.81 3.01 -8.16
CA GLU A 99 -10.18 2.41 -6.97
C GLU A 99 -9.74 0.98 -7.25
N ASP A 100 -10.56 0.21 -7.97
CA ASP A 100 -10.18 -1.14 -8.41
C ASP A 100 -8.96 -1.10 -9.35
N TYR A 101 -8.92 -0.11 -10.25
CA TYR A 101 -7.78 0.09 -11.14
C TYR A 101 -6.52 0.46 -10.35
N TYR A 102 -6.64 1.38 -9.38
CA TYR A 102 -5.55 1.71 -8.47
C TYR A 102 -5.03 0.49 -7.71
N ALA A 103 -5.92 -0.29 -7.11
CA ALA A 103 -5.57 -1.49 -6.37
C ALA A 103 -4.82 -2.49 -7.24
N ARG A 104 -5.24 -2.67 -8.51
CA ARG A 104 -4.53 -3.52 -9.48
C ARG A 104 -3.12 -2.98 -9.79
N VAL A 105 -3.00 -1.68 -10.09
CA VAL A 105 -1.69 -1.05 -10.35
C VAL A 105 -0.76 -1.20 -9.15
N LYS A 106 -1.26 -0.94 -7.94
CA LYS A 106 -0.50 -1.08 -6.68
C LYS A 106 -0.08 -2.53 -6.40
N ALA A 107 -0.97 -3.50 -6.64
CA ALA A 107 -0.69 -4.93 -6.47
C ALA A 107 0.39 -5.43 -7.44
N LEU A 108 0.47 -4.85 -8.63
CA LEU A 108 1.47 -5.17 -9.66
C LEU A 108 2.72 -4.26 -9.60
N SER A 109 2.82 -3.39 -8.60
CA SER A 109 4.02 -2.57 -8.43
C SER A 109 5.25 -3.43 -8.13
N PRO A 110 6.47 -2.97 -8.51
CA PRO A 110 7.70 -3.70 -8.22
C PRO A 110 7.84 -4.07 -6.74
N LYS A 111 7.47 -3.14 -5.84
CA LYS A 111 7.48 -3.36 -4.39
C LYS A 111 6.55 -4.51 -3.98
N SER A 112 5.31 -4.52 -4.47
CA SER A 112 4.34 -5.58 -4.15
C SER A 112 4.79 -6.95 -4.66
N ILE A 113 5.29 -7.02 -5.90
CA ILE A 113 5.78 -8.27 -6.51
C ILE A 113 6.98 -8.81 -5.73
N VAL A 114 7.98 -7.96 -5.43
CA VAL A 114 9.15 -8.39 -4.68
C VAL A 114 8.76 -8.84 -3.27
N GLN A 115 7.91 -8.10 -2.57
CA GLN A 115 7.41 -8.54 -1.27
C GLN A 115 6.71 -9.91 -1.34
N ALA A 116 6.01 -10.23 -2.44
CA ALA A 116 5.39 -11.53 -2.64
C ALA A 116 6.42 -12.64 -2.89
N ILE A 117 7.49 -12.36 -3.65
CA ILE A 117 8.59 -13.31 -3.90
C ILE A 117 9.30 -13.67 -2.59
N PHE A 118 9.57 -12.69 -1.73
CA PHE A 118 10.29 -12.89 -0.46
C PHE A 118 9.41 -13.40 0.70
N GLN A 119 8.22 -13.92 0.41
CA GLN A 119 7.43 -14.65 1.42
C GLN A 119 8.01 -16.06 1.61
N GLU A 120 8.02 -16.54 2.86
CA GLU A 120 8.55 -17.86 3.22
C GLU A 120 7.98 -19.00 2.36
N ASN A 121 6.67 -18.98 2.11
CA ASN A 121 6.01 -20.00 1.29
C ASN A 121 6.44 -19.94 -0.18
N THR A 122 6.60 -18.74 -0.73
CA THR A 122 7.03 -18.53 -2.12
C THR A 122 8.47 -18.97 -2.30
N LEU A 123 9.38 -18.57 -1.40
CA LEU A 123 10.78 -19.02 -1.42
C LEU A 123 10.87 -20.53 -1.30
N ARG A 124 10.09 -21.15 -0.41
CA ARG A 124 10.02 -22.61 -0.26
C ARG A 124 9.54 -23.30 -1.54
N MET A 125 8.52 -22.75 -2.20
CA MET A 125 8.03 -23.25 -3.48
C MET A 125 9.10 -23.18 -4.57
N ILE A 126 9.82 -22.05 -4.67
CA ILE A 126 10.91 -21.87 -5.64
C ILE A 126 12.02 -22.88 -5.37
N ARG A 127 12.47 -23.04 -4.11
CA ARG A 127 13.46 -24.07 -3.72
C ARG A 127 13.01 -25.48 -4.12
N GLY A 128 11.73 -25.80 -3.90
CA GLY A 128 11.15 -27.10 -4.25
C GLY A 128 11.06 -27.35 -5.76
N HIS A 129 10.81 -26.32 -6.56
CA HIS A 129 10.89 -26.41 -8.02
C HIS A 129 12.34 -26.62 -8.48
N LEU A 130 13.28 -25.81 -7.98
CA LEU A 130 14.68 -25.91 -8.36
C LEU A 130 15.28 -27.28 -8.00
N LYS A 131 14.99 -27.80 -6.80
CA LYS A 131 15.45 -29.14 -6.39
C LYS A 131 14.94 -30.26 -7.31
N ARG A 132 13.68 -30.18 -7.77
CA ARG A 132 13.11 -31.17 -8.70
C ARG A 132 13.80 -31.11 -10.07
N THR A 133 14.17 -29.92 -10.53
CA THR A 133 14.80 -29.73 -11.84
C THR A 133 16.30 -30.02 -11.82
N SER A 134 17.02 -29.63 -10.76
CA SER A 134 18.48 -29.76 -10.68
C SER A 134 18.97 -30.97 -9.89
N GLY A 135 18.11 -31.59 -9.07
CA GLY A 135 18.50 -32.61 -8.09
C GLY A 135 19.21 -32.06 -6.85
N ILE A 136 19.53 -30.77 -6.80
CA ILE A 136 20.33 -30.14 -5.75
C ILE A 136 19.44 -29.45 -4.72
N THR A 137 19.73 -29.64 -3.44
CA THR A 137 19.08 -28.87 -2.37
C THR A 137 19.71 -27.48 -2.30
N ILE A 138 18.90 -26.44 -2.51
CA ILE A 138 19.33 -25.05 -2.45
C ILE A 138 18.96 -24.48 -1.09
N GLU A 139 19.87 -23.77 -0.44
CA GLU A 139 19.61 -23.06 0.82
C GLU A 139 18.83 -21.75 0.61
N GLU A 140 18.05 -21.34 1.62
CA GLU A 140 17.22 -20.12 1.53
C GLU A 140 18.07 -18.87 1.27
N ASP A 141 19.19 -18.73 1.97
CA ASP A 141 20.08 -17.58 1.83
C ASP A 141 20.73 -17.52 0.44
N ALA A 142 21.11 -18.68 -0.12
CA ALA A 142 21.64 -18.77 -1.48
C ALA A 142 20.59 -18.36 -2.52
N LEU A 143 19.33 -18.80 -2.35
CA LEU A 143 18.23 -18.38 -3.22
C LEU A 143 17.95 -16.87 -3.10
N VAL A 144 17.92 -16.34 -1.88
CA VAL A 144 17.72 -14.91 -1.62
C VAL A 144 18.78 -14.07 -2.32
N THR A 145 20.05 -14.47 -2.22
CA THR A 145 21.16 -13.79 -2.91
C THR A 145 20.98 -13.86 -4.42
N GLY A 146 20.69 -15.03 -4.98
CA GLY A 146 20.47 -15.18 -6.43
C GLY A 146 19.30 -14.34 -6.95
N ILE A 147 18.19 -14.25 -6.20
CA ILE A 147 17.06 -13.37 -6.58
C ILE A 147 17.48 -11.90 -6.53
N LYS A 148 18.28 -11.49 -5.54
CA LYS A 148 18.77 -10.12 -5.42
C LYS A 148 19.67 -9.70 -6.58
N GLU A 149 20.50 -10.60 -7.07
CA GLU A 149 21.41 -10.39 -8.20
C GLU A 149 20.69 -10.19 -9.54
N ILE A 150 19.49 -10.74 -9.71
CA ILE A 150 18.68 -10.57 -10.93
C ILE A 150 18.14 -9.14 -11.07
N MET A 151 17.98 -8.41 -9.96
CA MET A 151 17.33 -7.10 -9.94
C MET A 151 18.33 -5.96 -10.01
N SER A 152 17.98 -4.87 -10.72
CA SER A 152 18.84 -3.69 -10.81
C SER A 152 19.02 -3.00 -9.45
N PRO A 153 20.18 -2.37 -9.16
CA PRO A 153 20.39 -1.60 -7.93
C PRO A 153 19.36 -0.49 -7.72
N GLU A 154 18.85 0.08 -8.81
CA GLU A 154 17.80 1.11 -8.81
C GLU A 154 16.47 0.55 -8.29
N THR A 155 16.10 -0.67 -8.71
CA THR A 155 14.89 -1.35 -8.25
C THR A 155 14.94 -1.59 -6.74
N TRP A 156 16.11 -1.97 -6.20
CA TRP A 156 16.30 -2.16 -4.77
C TRP A 156 16.18 -0.86 -3.96
N LYS A 157 16.68 0.26 -4.49
CA LYS A 157 16.52 1.58 -3.85
C LYS A 157 15.05 1.97 -3.70
N THR A 158 14.23 1.71 -4.72
CA THR A 158 12.79 2.06 -4.72
C THR A 158 11.97 1.16 -3.79
N ILE A 159 12.37 -0.10 -3.65
CA ILE A 159 11.62 -1.07 -2.83
C ILE A 159 11.92 -0.90 -1.33
N GLY A 160 13.15 -0.53 -0.99
CA GLY A 160 13.65 -0.49 0.39
C GLY A 160 13.96 -1.88 0.94
N ASP A 161 14.09 -1.98 2.27
CA ASP A 161 14.61 -3.18 2.95
C ASP A 161 13.55 -4.29 3.01
N VAL A 162 13.62 -5.26 2.08
CA VAL A 162 12.68 -6.40 2.05
C VAL A 162 13.19 -7.51 2.96
N LYS A 163 12.56 -7.64 4.13
CA LYS A 163 12.79 -8.76 5.04
C LYS A 163 11.86 -9.92 4.69
N VAL A 164 12.38 -11.14 4.80
CA VAL A 164 11.57 -12.36 4.65
C VAL A 164 10.47 -12.35 5.71
N LYS A 165 9.21 -12.22 5.27
CA LYS A 165 8.05 -12.25 6.17
C LYS A 165 7.72 -13.70 6.49
N ARG A 166 7.98 -14.10 7.74
CA ARG A 166 7.62 -15.42 8.29
C ARG A 166 6.23 -15.34 8.94
N LYS A 167 5.38 -16.35 8.72
CA LYS A 167 4.13 -16.46 9.50
C LYS A 167 4.49 -16.73 10.96
N ARG A 168 4.00 -15.91 11.89
CA ARG A 168 4.07 -16.22 13.33
C ARG A 168 3.43 -17.59 13.56
N LYS A 169 4.16 -18.55 14.14
CA LYS A 169 3.57 -19.78 14.67
C LYS A 169 2.58 -19.36 15.76
N SER A 170 1.28 -19.62 15.58
CA SER A 170 0.35 -19.52 16.71
C SER A 170 0.73 -20.63 17.70
N SER A 171 1.26 -20.27 18.85
CA SER A 171 1.39 -21.21 19.96
C SER A 171 -0.02 -21.61 20.38
N ARG A 172 -0.46 -22.83 20.05
CA ARG A 172 -1.62 -23.41 20.74
C ARG A 172 -1.25 -23.55 22.22
N PRO A 173 -2.11 -23.14 23.17
CA PRO A 173 -1.89 -23.47 24.57
C PRO A 173 -1.83 -24.99 24.70
N ARG A 174 -0.82 -25.51 25.40
CA ARG A 174 -0.82 -26.92 25.80
C ARG A 174 -1.89 -27.10 26.88
N GLU A 175 -2.96 -27.80 26.56
CA GLU A 175 -3.86 -28.38 27.54
C GLU A 175 -3.07 -29.36 28.42
N GLY A 176 -3.11 -29.16 29.74
CA GLY A 176 -2.58 -30.11 30.71
C GLY A 176 -1.62 -29.51 31.74
N ALA A 177 -2.18 -28.80 32.73
CA ALA A 177 -1.61 -28.75 34.08
C ALA A 177 -2.76 -28.55 35.07
N VAL A 178 -3.19 -29.66 35.68
CA VAL A 178 -4.11 -29.67 36.82
C VAL A 178 -3.42 -28.95 37.97
N VAL A 179 -3.94 -27.81 38.38
CA VAL A 179 -3.52 -27.12 39.62
C VAL A 179 -4.43 -27.59 40.74
N THR A 180 -3.88 -28.39 41.64
CA THR A 180 -4.45 -28.70 42.95
C THR A 180 -4.31 -27.47 43.86
N THR A 181 -5.42 -26.97 44.38
CA THR A 181 -5.44 -25.91 45.41
C THR A 181 -5.09 -26.48 46.78
N PRO A 182 -4.21 -25.84 47.58
CA PRO A 182 -4.15 -26.10 49.01
C PRO A 182 -4.98 -25.08 49.81
N GLU A 183 -5.60 -25.62 50.86
CA GLU A 183 -6.45 -24.99 51.86
C GLU A 183 -5.81 -23.78 52.57
N LYS A 184 -6.66 -22.82 52.96
CA LYS A 184 -6.34 -21.80 53.97
C LYS A 184 -6.93 -22.20 55.32
N SER A 185 -6.17 -21.98 56.39
CA SER A 185 -6.66 -21.95 57.77
C SER A 185 -5.75 -21.07 58.67
N PRO A 186 -6.24 -20.61 59.85
CA PRO A 186 -6.30 -19.16 60.17
C PRO A 186 -5.69 -18.75 61.53
N PHE A 187 -5.53 -17.43 61.79
CA PHE A 187 -5.59 -16.73 63.12
C PHE A 187 -5.33 -15.20 62.93
N ILE A 188 -6.20 -14.21 63.22
CA ILE A 188 -6.66 -13.52 64.48
C ILE A 188 -5.47 -12.87 65.26
N GLN A 189 -5.37 -11.55 65.57
CA GLN A 189 -6.19 -10.60 66.39
C GLN A 189 -5.64 -9.14 66.14
N GLU A 190 -6.41 -8.09 65.80
CA GLU A 190 -7.18 -7.10 66.61
C GLU A 190 -6.34 -5.88 67.18
N PRO A 191 -6.93 -4.76 67.66
CA PRO A 191 -7.27 -3.53 66.90
C PRO A 191 -6.65 -2.21 67.45
N GLU A 192 -6.86 -1.05 66.81
CA GLU A 192 -7.23 0.24 67.44
C GLU A 192 -7.33 1.43 66.45
N GLY A 193 -8.29 2.34 66.69
CA GLY A 193 -8.27 3.72 66.17
C GLY A 193 -9.57 4.24 65.52
N SER A 194 -10.52 4.73 66.33
CA SER A 194 -11.66 5.59 65.94
C SER A 194 -11.36 7.06 66.37
N PRO A 195 -12.22 8.09 66.14
CA PRO A 195 -13.07 8.48 65.00
C PRO A 195 -12.94 10.01 64.68
N THR A 196 -13.93 10.58 63.95
CA THR A 196 -14.32 12.02 63.80
C THR A 196 -13.73 12.80 62.61
N SER A 197 -14.44 13.70 61.90
CA SER A 197 -15.86 14.03 61.73
C SER A 197 -16.02 14.95 60.50
N LYS A 198 -17.20 14.91 59.87
CA LYS A 198 -17.94 15.99 59.16
C LYS A 198 -17.15 17.21 58.64
N SER A 199 -17.25 17.50 57.34
CA SER A 199 -18.28 18.39 56.73
C SER A 199 -18.10 18.40 55.21
#